data_AF-A0AAW0WJF8-F1
#
_entry.id   AF-A0AAW0WJF8-F1
#
_cell.length_a   1.000
_cell.length_b   1.000
_cell.length_c   1.000
_cell.angle_alpha   90.00
_cell.angle_beta   90.00
_cell.angle_gamma   90.00
#
_symmetry.space_group_name_H-M   'P 1'
#
loop_
_entity.id
_entity.type
_entity.pdbx_description
1 polymer ?
#
loop_
_entity_poly.entity_id
_entity_poly.type
_entity_poly.pdbx_seq_one_letter_code
_entity_poly.pdbx_strand_id
1 'polypeptide(L)'
;AAVGVTAGEEYVVSLGGILDGYLVIWHIPSRRPLTSVVAGEPGLGIATLLCTAPRTPTLMLVGGVRMLRAWSLNPDNNRLTPTPISLGLLERNYTCLQIDECEELVYASTTTGDVVK
;
A
#
# COMPACT_ATOMS: atom_id res chain seq x y z
N ALA A 1 -5.61 -3.17 10.42
CA ALA A 1 -6.46 -2.44 9.44
C ALA A 1 -5.91 -1.03 9.35
N ALA A 2 -5.91 -0.46 8.15
CA ALA A 2 -5.42 0.89 7.89
C ALA A 2 -6.32 1.57 6.84
N VAL A 3 -6.31 2.90 6.80
CA VAL A 3 -7.05 3.68 5.81
C VAL A 3 -6.21 4.88 5.40
N GLY A 4 -6.33 5.26 4.13
CA GLY A 4 -5.65 6.43 3.57
C GLY A 4 -6.56 7.13 2.57
N VAL A 5 -6.47 8.46 2.52
CA VAL A 5 -7.09 9.26 1.47
C VAL A 5 -6.00 9.57 0.44
N THR A 6 -6.32 9.42 -0.84
CA THR A 6 -5.36 9.68 -1.91
C THR A 6 -5.20 11.18 -2.15
N ALA A 7 -4.12 11.56 -2.83
CA ALA A 7 -3.99 12.92 -3.36
C ALA A 7 -5.26 13.34 -4.12
N GLY A 8 -5.68 14.60 -3.99
CA GLY A 8 -6.89 15.10 -4.65
C GLY A 8 -8.22 14.58 -4.11
N GLU A 9 -8.22 13.71 -3.09
CA GLU A 9 -9.43 13.23 -2.40
C GLU A 9 -10.47 12.56 -3.33
N GLU A 10 -10.00 11.93 -4.41
CA GLU A 10 -10.87 11.18 -5.34
C GLU A 10 -11.17 9.76 -4.82
N TYR A 11 -10.21 9.17 -4.11
CA TYR A 11 -10.29 7.81 -3.59
C TYR A 11 -10.00 7.71 -2.10
N VAL A 12 -10.66 6.76 -1.45
CA VAL A 12 -10.22 6.19 -0.17
C VAL A 12 -9.64 4.82 -0.43
N VAL A 13 -8.54 4.51 0.22
CA VAL A 13 -7.94 3.19 0.22
C VAL A 13 -8.06 2.62 1.61
N SER A 14 -8.59 1.39 1.74
CA SER A 14 -8.67 0.69 3.01
C SER A 14 -7.94 -0.65 2.92
N LEU A 15 -7.17 -0.97 3.96
CA LEU A 15 -6.55 -2.27 4.14
C LEU A 15 -7.20 -2.99 5.32
N GLY A 16 -7.67 -4.21 5.07
CA GLY A 16 -8.30 -5.10 6.04
C GLY A 16 -7.40 -5.47 7.22
N GLY A 17 -7.97 -6.18 8.20
CA GLY A 17 -7.20 -6.72 9.31
C GLY A 17 -6.22 -7.81 8.89
N ILE A 18 -5.45 -8.32 9.84
CA ILE A 18 -4.50 -9.43 9.63
C ILE A 18 -5.21 -10.69 9.07
N LEU A 19 -6.50 -10.86 9.40
CA LEU A 19 -7.31 -11.99 8.93
C LEU A 19 -7.87 -11.80 7.52
N ASP A 20 -8.09 -10.57 7.09
CA ASP A 20 -8.74 -10.27 5.80
C ASP A 20 -7.70 -9.96 4.71
N GLY A 21 -6.73 -9.09 5.01
CA GLY A 21 -5.67 -8.68 4.08
C GLY A 21 -6.16 -7.98 2.79
N TYR A 22 -7.45 -7.67 2.66
CA TYR A 22 -8.01 -7.02 1.49
C TYR A 22 -7.63 -5.54 1.41
N LEU A 23 -7.03 -5.16 0.29
CA LEU A 23 -6.91 -3.78 -0.15
C LEU A 23 -8.11 -3.43 -1.00
N VAL A 24 -8.89 -2.43 -0.59
CA VAL A 24 -10.11 -1.99 -1.27
C VAL A 24 -9.98 -0.52 -1.62
N ILE A 25 -10.34 -0.20 -2.87
CA ILE A 25 -10.39 1.17 -3.37
C ILE A 25 -11.84 1.62 -3.43
N TRP A 26 -12.12 2.77 -2.84
CA TRP A 26 -13.42 3.40 -2.80
C TRP A 26 -13.34 4.69 -3.60
N HIS A 27 -14.29 4.90 -4.51
CA HIS A 27 -14.43 6.18 -5.20
C HIS A 27 -15.32 7.10 -4.37
N ILE A 28 -14.77 8.24 -3.93
CA ILE A 28 -15.43 9.15 -2.99
C ILE A 28 -16.68 9.77 -3.62
N PRO A 29 -16.64 10.35 -4.85
CA PRO A 29 -17.82 10.98 -5.44
C PRO A 29 -19.00 10.02 -5.64
N SER A 30 -18.74 8.78 -6.08
CA SER A 30 -19.80 7.79 -6.30
C SER A 30 -20.20 7.01 -5.04
N ARG A 31 -19.41 7.11 -3.96
CA ARG A 31 -19.60 6.39 -2.69
C ARG A 31 -19.67 4.88 -2.87
N ARG A 32 -18.88 4.33 -3.79
CA ARG A 32 -18.88 2.90 -4.13
C ARG A 32 -17.47 2.32 -4.13
N PRO A 33 -17.30 1.03 -3.76
CA PRO A 33 -16.05 0.33 -4.00
C PRO A 33 -15.85 0.16 -5.51
N LEU A 34 -14.64 0.44 -6.00
CA LEU A 34 -14.25 0.21 -7.40
C LEU A 34 -13.70 -1.19 -7.58
N THR A 35 -12.79 -1.60 -6.70
CA THR A 35 -12.04 -2.84 -6.83
C THR A 35 -11.44 -3.25 -5.49
N SER A 36 -11.13 -4.54 -5.36
CA SER A 36 -10.52 -5.12 -4.18
C SER A 36 -9.60 -6.26 -4.55
N VAL A 37 -8.49 -6.40 -3.81
CA VAL A 37 -7.51 -7.47 -3.99
C VAL A 37 -6.97 -7.90 -2.63
N VAL A 38 -6.55 -9.16 -2.50
CA VAL A 38 -5.80 -9.60 -1.32
C VAL A 38 -4.38 -9.07 -1.46
N ALA A 39 -3.94 -8.19 -0.56
CA ALA A 39 -2.65 -7.52 -0.68
C ALA A 39 -1.49 -8.32 -0.08
N GLY A 40 -1.79 -9.19 0.90
CA GLY A 40 -0.86 -10.20 1.41
C GLY A 40 -0.97 -11.50 0.64
N GLU A 41 0.09 -12.30 0.66
CA GLU A 41 0.09 -13.64 0.08
C GLU A 41 0.29 -14.67 1.21
N PRO A 42 -0.57 -15.70 1.32
CA PRO A 42 -0.41 -16.73 2.35
C PRO A 42 1.00 -17.34 2.32
N GLY A 43 1.69 -17.26 3.46
CA GLY A 43 3.05 -17.79 3.62
C GLY A 43 4.19 -16.85 3.18
N LEU A 44 3.89 -15.78 2.44
CA LEU A 44 4.89 -14.82 1.93
C LEU A 44 4.93 -13.50 2.72
N GLY A 45 3.83 -13.09 3.33
CA GLY A 45 3.82 -11.91 4.20
C GLY A 45 2.43 -11.47 4.63
N ILE A 46 2.39 -10.56 5.60
CA ILE A 46 1.13 -10.03 6.15
C ILE A 46 1.07 -8.53 5.89
N ALA A 47 0.04 -8.11 5.17
CA ALA A 47 -0.25 -6.71 4.91
C ALA A 47 -0.85 -6.07 6.17
N THR A 48 -0.17 -5.08 6.73
CA THR A 48 -0.60 -4.36 7.94
C THR A 48 -0.47 -2.85 7.84
N LEU A 49 0.33 -2.36 6.89
CA LEU A 49 0.62 -0.96 6.65
C LEU A 49 0.08 -0.52 5.30
N LEU A 50 -0.40 0.72 5.25
CA LEU A 50 -0.87 1.39 4.05
C LEU A 50 -0.31 2.82 4.04
N CYS A 51 0.24 3.24 2.91
CA CYS A 51 0.68 4.62 2.68
C CYS A 51 0.22 5.06 1.29
N THR A 52 -0.52 6.17 1.20
CA THR A 52 -0.94 6.76 -0.07
C THR A 52 0.11 7.74 -0.57
N ALA A 53 0.29 7.84 -1.88
CA ALA A 53 1.25 8.78 -2.44
C ALA A 53 0.74 10.23 -2.31
N PRO A 54 1.61 11.19 -1.96
CA PRO A 54 1.22 12.57 -1.66
C PRO A 54 0.68 13.36 -2.87
N ARG A 55 0.97 12.93 -4.10
CA ARG A 55 0.59 13.63 -5.34
C ARG A 55 -0.07 12.73 -6.38
N THR A 56 0.31 11.46 -6.45
CA THR A 56 -0.22 10.51 -7.42
C THR A 56 -1.40 9.74 -6.81
N PRO A 57 -2.66 10.09 -7.13
CA PRO A 57 -3.84 9.50 -6.48
C PRO A 57 -3.97 7.99 -6.68
N THR A 58 -3.37 7.47 -7.75
CA THR A 58 -3.46 6.05 -8.12
C THR A 58 -2.35 5.20 -7.52
N LEU A 59 -1.37 5.80 -6.84
CA LEU A 59 -0.22 5.10 -6.26
C LEU A 59 -0.38 4.96 -4.76
N MET A 60 -0.12 3.74 -4.27
CA MET A 60 -0.12 3.43 -2.84
C MET A 60 0.88 2.33 -2.54
N LEU A 61 1.38 2.32 -1.31
CA LEU A 61 2.24 1.26 -0.79
C LEU A 61 1.46 0.43 0.22
N VAL A 62 1.66 -0.88 0.14
CA VAL A 62 1.25 -1.82 1.17
C VAL A 62 2.50 -2.52 1.70
N GLY A 63 2.63 -2.56 3.01
CA GLY A 63 3.71 -3.28 3.67
C GLY A 63 3.27 -3.97 4.95
N GLY A 64 4.24 -4.53 5.66
CA GLY A 64 4.01 -5.19 6.94
C GLY A 64 5.04 -6.25 7.24
N VAL A 65 4.59 -7.44 7.64
CA VAL A 65 5.47 -8.55 8.00
C VAL A 65 6.00 -9.20 6.72
N ARG A 66 7.31 -9.12 6.49
CA ARG A 66 8.02 -9.74 5.36
C ARG A 66 7.54 -9.31 3.97
N MET A 67 6.79 -8.21 3.88
CA MET A 67 6.29 -7.71 2.60
C MET A 67 6.34 -6.19 2.49
N LEU A 68 6.69 -5.72 1.30
CA LEU A 68 6.56 -4.34 0.85
C LEU A 68 6.27 -4.34 -0.65
N ARG A 69 5.21 -3.65 -1.07
CA ARG A 69 4.72 -3.69 -2.44
C ARG A 69 4.06 -2.37 -2.80
N ALA A 70 4.37 -1.86 -3.99
CA ALA A 70 3.64 -0.75 -4.57
C ALA A 70 2.42 -1.28 -5.33
N TRP A 71 1.35 -0.49 -5.32
CA TRP A 71 0.10 -0.79 -6.01
C TRP A 71 -0.32 0.44 -6.82
N SER A 72 -0.64 0.20 -8.08
CA SER A 72 -1.14 1.24 -8.98
C SER A 72 -2.56 0.91 -9.44
N LEU A 73 -3.47 1.84 -9.23
CA LEU A 73 -4.82 1.82 -9.78
C LEU A 73 -4.83 2.33 -11.21
N ASN A 74 -5.37 1.56 -12.14
CA ASN A 74 -5.76 2.07 -13.44
C ASN A 74 -7.23 2.53 -13.38
N PRO A 75 -7.53 3.83 -13.49
CA PRO A 75 -8.89 4.35 -13.36
C PRO A 75 -9.80 3.99 -14.55
N ASP A 76 -9.25 3.69 -15.72
CA ASP A 76 -10.05 3.38 -16.92
C ASP A 76 -10.74 2.01 -16.81
N ASN A 77 -10.12 1.08 -16.10
CA ASN A 77 -10.61 -0.30 -15.97
C ASN A 77 -10.72 -0.78 -14.52
N ASN A 78 -10.49 0.09 -13.54
CA ASN A 78 -10.53 -0.20 -12.10
C ASN A 78 -9.61 -1.37 -11.69
N ARG A 79 -8.49 -1.57 -12.40
CA ARG A 79 -7.56 -2.66 -12.11
C ARG A 79 -6.44 -2.20 -11.19
N LEU A 80 -6.20 -2.94 -10.12
CA LEU A 80 -5.03 -2.81 -9.28
C LEU A 80 -3.90 -3.68 -9.81
N THR A 81 -2.72 -3.08 -10.02
CA THR A 81 -1.53 -3.79 -10.47
C THR A 81 -0.45 -3.70 -9.40
N PRO A 82 0.05 -4.84 -8.89
CA PRO A 82 1.17 -4.85 -7.96
C PRO A 82 2.49 -4.63 -8.68
N THR A 83 3.37 -3.82 -8.10
CA THR A 83 4.77 -3.68 -8.49
C THR A 83 5.66 -4.11 -7.32
N PRO A 84 6.46 -5.18 -7.48
CA PRO A 84 7.34 -5.63 -6.41
C PRO A 84 8.42 -4.56 -6.15
N ILE A 85 8.67 -4.28 -4.87
CA ILE A 85 9.80 -3.45 -4.46
C ILE A 85 10.92 -4.40 -4.08
N SER A 86 11.99 -4.42 -4.88
CA SER A 86 13.14 -5.30 -4.63
C SER A 86 14.09 -4.65 -3.63
N LEU A 87 14.18 -5.25 -2.45
CA LEU A 87 15.14 -4.86 -1.41
C LEU A 87 16.30 -5.88 -1.30
N GLY A 88 16.55 -6.62 -2.39
CA GLY A 88 17.54 -7.69 -2.43
C GLY A 88 17.16 -8.87 -1.51
N LEU A 89 18.10 -9.30 -0.67
CA LEU A 89 17.92 -10.43 0.26
C LEU A 89 17.25 -10.05 1.59
N LEU A 90 16.83 -8.79 1.72
CA LEU A 90 16.40 -8.23 2.99
C LEU A 90 14.90 -8.44 3.22
N GLU A 91 14.53 -9.58 3.82
CA GLU A 91 13.19 -9.71 4.42
C GLU A 91 13.17 -8.96 5.77
N ARG A 92 12.21 -8.05 5.93
CA ARG A 92 12.03 -7.24 7.15
C ARG A 92 10.57 -7.18 7.56
N ASN A 93 10.35 -6.96 8.85
CA ASN A 93 9.05 -6.60 9.39
C ASN A 93 8.99 -5.08 9.46
N TYR A 94 8.19 -4.48 8.59
CA TYR A 94 8.05 -3.03 8.52
C TYR A 94 7.07 -2.53 9.58
N THR A 95 7.36 -1.37 10.14
CA THR A 95 6.56 -0.73 11.20
C THR A 95 5.92 0.59 10.75
N CYS A 96 6.52 1.28 9.78
CA CYS A 96 5.99 2.50 9.17
C CYS A 96 6.49 2.61 7.72
N LEU A 97 5.70 3.26 6.87
CA LEU A 97 6.03 3.58 5.49
C LEU A 97 5.78 5.07 5.25
N GLN A 98 6.70 5.72 4.53
CA GLN A 98 6.57 7.11 4.13
C GLN A 98 7.10 7.28 2.70
N ILE A 99 6.30 7.90 1.83
CA ILE A 99 6.75 8.35 0.52
C ILE A 99 7.22 9.79 0.67
N ASP A 100 8.33 10.15 0.05
CA ASP A 100 8.79 11.54 0.06
C ASP A 100 7.86 12.45 -0.76
N GLU A 101 7.95 13.76 -0.54
CA GLU A 101 7.10 14.72 -1.26
C GLU A 101 7.32 14.66 -2.78
N CYS A 102 8.52 14.26 -3.20
CA CYS A 102 8.91 14.07 -4.59
C CYS A 102 8.46 12.74 -5.21
N GLU A 103 7.90 11.82 -4.44
CA GLU A 103 7.52 10.47 -4.87
C GLU A 103 8.65 9.70 -5.58
N GLU A 104 9.90 10.04 -5.25
CA GLU A 104 11.10 9.40 -5.79
C GLU A 104 11.60 8.30 -4.85
N LEU A 105 11.27 8.40 -3.56
CA LEU A 105 11.87 7.60 -2.49
C LEU A 105 10.81 7.11 -1.51
N VAL A 106 11.03 5.89 -1.02
CA VAL A 106 10.19 5.25 -0.01
C VAL A 106 11.03 4.95 1.21
N TYR A 107 10.64 5.48 2.36
CA TYR A 107 11.27 5.19 3.63
C TYR A 107 10.43 4.16 4.40
N ALA A 108 11.06 3.07 4.84
CA ALA A 108 10.40 2.02 5.60
C ALA A 108 11.18 1.71 6.88
N SER A 109 10.59 2.01 8.04
CA SER A 109 11.18 1.63 9.32
C SER A 109 10.89 0.16 9.64
N THR A 110 11.78 -0.49 10.37
CA THR A 110 11.67 -1.92 10.70
C THR A 110 11.50 -2.15 12.19
N THR A 111 11.20 -3.39 12.58
CA THR A 111 11.21 -3.82 14.00
C THR A 111 12.62 -3.90 14.60
N THR A 112 13.68 -3.92 13.78
CA THR A 112 15.08 -3.99 14.22
C THR A 112 15.69 -2.61 14.50
N GLY A 113 14.94 -1.54 14.24
CA GLY A 113 15.34 -0.16 14.54
C GLY A 113 16.10 0.54 13.40
N ASP A 114 16.24 -0.11 12.24
CA ASP A 114 16.79 0.49 11.02
C ASP A 114 15.70 1.04 10.10
N VAL A 115 16.11 1.89 9.15
CA VAL A 115 15.26 2.46 8.09
C VAL A 115 15.83 2.05 6.74
N VAL A 116 14.96 1.50 5.89
CA VAL A 116 15.26 1.15 4.50
C VAL A 116 14.76 2.28 3.59
N LYS A 117 15.49 2.57 2.51
CA LYS A 117 15.19 3.59 1.50
C LYS A 117 15.20 2.99 0.10
#